data_AF-A0A426Q0P1-F1
#
_entry.id   AF-A0A426Q0P1-F1
#
_cell.length_a   1.000
_cell.length_b   1.000
_cell.length_c   1.000
_cell.angle_alpha   90.00
_cell.angle_beta   90.00
_cell.angle_gamma   90.00
#
_symmetry.space_group_name_H-M   'P 1'
#
loop_
_entity.id
_entity.type
_entity.pdbx_description
1 polymer ?
#
loop_
_entity_poly.entity_id
_entity_poly.type
_entity_poly.pdbx_seq_one_letter_code
_entity_poly.pdbx_strand_id
1 'polypeptide(L)'
;MLLYWTVARTVQFSEFCDGFDRRDPSVESLEFLDNYPLYRRPIYYLHGALHLYESGKSCHKLQSSRNNDRILQQIGRNLDKGTLPLIVTEGGMKEKEMRITSSRYLAHCHKKLSEVPENLCTYGFSASENDMHVLRAVLRSKDLRTIYFGIYDCEVGAVEHARSMLKHCMREHRSSELPKVDVKYYDSKSVPFWNGGH
;
A
#
# COMPACT_ATOMS: atom_id res chain seq x y z
N MET A 1 -5.82 5.58 2.00
CA MET A 1 -6.54 6.02 3.23
C MET A 1 -7.85 5.26 3.44
N LEU A 2 -8.68 5.01 2.41
CA LEU A 2 -9.94 4.27 2.60
C LEU A 2 -9.78 2.78 2.99
N LEU A 3 -8.80 2.08 2.44
CA LEU A 3 -8.64 0.62 2.63
C LEU A 3 -8.45 0.21 4.10
N TYR A 4 -7.66 0.96 4.87
CA TYR A 4 -7.44 0.69 6.29
C TYR A 4 -8.74 0.80 7.10
N TRP A 5 -9.54 1.85 6.84
CA TRP A 5 -10.81 2.07 7.52
C TRP A 5 -11.86 1.03 7.15
N THR A 6 -11.88 0.58 5.88
CA THR A 6 -12.73 -0.52 5.44
C THR A 6 -12.32 -1.81 6.14
N VAL A 7 -11.04 -2.22 6.06
CA VAL A 7 -10.55 -3.45 6.72
C VAL A 7 -10.74 -3.42 8.24
N ALA A 8 -10.55 -2.27 8.88
CA ALA A 8 -10.78 -2.10 10.32
C ALA A 8 -12.25 -2.18 10.74
N ARG A 9 -13.20 -1.95 9.81
CA ARG A 9 -14.65 -1.94 10.10
C ARG A 9 -15.38 -3.20 9.61
N THR A 10 -14.92 -3.86 8.56
CA THR A 10 -15.70 -4.90 7.87
C THR A 10 -15.12 -6.30 7.96
N VAL A 11 -13.90 -6.47 8.49
CA VAL A 11 -13.25 -7.80 8.55
C VAL A 11 -12.72 -8.09 9.95
N GLN A 12 -12.77 -9.36 10.36
CA GLN A 12 -12.03 -9.82 11.54
C GLN A 12 -10.54 -9.53 11.32
N PHE A 13 -10.04 -8.47 11.95
CA PHE A 13 -8.65 -7.98 11.85
C PHE A 13 -7.62 -9.08 12.21
N SER A 14 -8.06 -10.17 12.85
CA SER A 14 -7.25 -11.36 13.12
C SER A 14 -6.68 -12.00 11.86
N GLU A 15 -7.33 -11.89 10.70
CA GLU A 15 -6.85 -12.51 9.46
C GLU A 15 -5.72 -11.72 8.78
N PHE A 16 -5.51 -10.46 9.13
CA PHE A 16 -4.54 -9.58 8.47
C PHE A 16 -3.42 -9.16 9.40
N CYS A 17 -2.21 -8.95 8.87
CA CYS A 17 -1.08 -8.39 9.60
C CYS A 17 -0.38 -7.33 8.76
N ASP A 18 0.32 -6.39 9.38
CA ASP A 18 0.98 -5.28 8.67
C ASP A 18 2.47 -5.12 9.03
N GLY A 19 3.07 -6.16 9.64
CA GLY A 19 4.48 -6.19 10.00
C GLY A 19 4.85 -5.40 11.27
N PHE A 20 3.90 -4.73 11.90
CA PHE A 20 4.11 -4.00 13.15
C PHE A 20 3.72 -4.85 14.36
N ASP A 21 4.61 -4.93 15.33
CA ASP A 21 4.40 -5.70 16.57
C ASP A 21 5.08 -5.04 17.77
N ARG A 22 4.78 -5.53 18.97
CA ARG A 22 5.47 -5.09 20.19
C ARG A 22 6.82 -5.79 20.30
N ARG A 23 7.89 -5.00 20.39
CA ARG A 23 9.20 -5.52 20.81
C ARG A 23 9.19 -5.90 22.30
N ASP A 24 8.47 -5.12 23.09
CA ASP A 24 8.31 -5.31 24.53
C ASP A 24 6.81 -5.22 24.88
N PRO A 25 6.21 -6.27 25.49
CA PRO A 25 4.81 -6.24 25.92
C PRO A 25 4.45 -5.09 26.88
N SER A 26 5.43 -4.51 27.58
CA SER A 26 5.25 -3.39 28.49
C SER A 26 5.13 -2.03 27.79
N VAL A 27 5.50 -1.94 26.51
CA VAL A 27 5.46 -0.70 25.74
C VAL A 27 4.21 -0.67 24.85
N GLU A 28 3.50 0.46 24.86
CA GLU A 28 2.27 0.60 24.06
C GLU A 28 2.54 0.76 22.56
N SER A 29 3.72 1.26 22.17
CA SER A 29 4.07 1.50 20.77
C SER A 29 4.36 0.20 20.01
N LEU A 30 3.85 0.13 18.79
CA LEU A 30 4.19 -0.95 17.86
C LEU A 30 5.35 -0.49 16.97
N GLU A 31 6.34 -1.34 16.79
CA GLU A 31 7.49 -1.10 15.91
C GLU A 31 7.37 -1.98 14.67
N PHE A 32 7.85 -1.50 13.52
CA PHE A 32 7.98 -2.32 12.33
C PHE A 32 9.09 -3.36 12.51
N LEU A 33 8.71 -4.63 12.66
CA LEU A 33 9.62 -5.74 12.90
C LEU A 33 9.71 -6.71 11.72
N ASP A 34 9.02 -6.43 10.61
CA ASP A 34 8.91 -7.34 9.47
C ASP A 34 8.30 -8.71 9.88
N ASN A 35 7.36 -8.69 10.83
CA ASN A 35 6.69 -9.89 11.32
C ASN A 35 5.41 -10.17 10.51
N TYR A 36 5.48 -11.13 9.59
CA TYR A 36 4.35 -11.59 8.78
C TYR A 36 4.11 -13.09 8.98
N PRO A 37 3.28 -13.49 9.96
CA PRO A 37 2.97 -14.90 10.19
C PRO A 37 2.29 -15.52 8.96
N LEU A 38 2.67 -16.75 8.60
CA LEU A 38 2.18 -17.45 7.40
C LEU A 38 0.66 -17.63 7.34
N TYR A 39 -0.02 -17.61 8.49
CA TYR A 39 -1.47 -17.78 8.61
C TYR A 39 -2.24 -16.45 8.52
N ARG A 40 -1.57 -15.30 8.33
CA ARG A 40 -2.21 -13.98 8.19
C ARG A 40 -1.87 -13.36 6.85
N ARG A 41 -2.81 -12.60 6.30
CA ARG A 41 -2.66 -11.88 5.04
C ARG A 41 -1.92 -10.55 5.28
N PRO A 42 -0.84 -10.26 4.57
CA PRO A 42 -0.07 -9.03 4.80
C PRO A 42 -0.79 -7.80 4.23
N ILE A 43 -0.66 -6.68 4.94
CA ILE A 43 -1.09 -5.34 4.53
C ILE A 43 0.15 -4.45 4.49
N TYR A 44 0.36 -3.79 3.35
CA TYR A 44 1.48 -2.88 3.13
C TYR A 44 0.96 -1.46 2.86
N TYR A 45 1.41 -0.47 3.63
CA TYR A 45 1.10 0.93 3.39
C TYR A 45 2.18 1.55 2.50
N LEU A 46 2.07 1.35 1.18
CA LEU A 46 3.09 1.73 0.18
C LEU A 46 3.50 3.21 0.24
N HIS A 47 2.55 4.09 0.54
CA HIS A 47 2.78 5.54 0.69
C HIS A 47 2.75 5.98 2.16
N GLY A 48 2.87 5.02 3.09
CA GLY A 48 2.68 5.24 4.51
C GLY A 48 1.21 5.46 4.89
N ALA A 49 1.01 5.90 6.14
CA ALA A 49 -0.31 6.17 6.70
C ALA A 49 -0.20 7.14 7.89
N LEU A 50 -1.29 7.86 8.18
CA LEU A 50 -1.33 8.86 9.26
C LEU A 50 -0.96 8.31 10.64
N HIS A 51 -1.25 7.04 10.89
CA HIS A 51 -0.95 6.37 12.14
C HIS A 51 0.48 5.81 12.19
N LEU A 52 1.28 6.00 11.15
CA LEU A 52 2.69 5.62 11.10
C LEU A 52 3.57 6.84 11.33
N TYR A 53 4.69 6.66 12.00
CA TYR A 53 5.68 7.73 12.23
C TYR A 53 7.08 7.13 12.38
N GLU A 54 8.10 7.95 12.17
CA GLU A 54 9.50 7.52 12.30
C GLU A 54 10.11 8.04 13.59
N SER A 55 10.93 7.20 14.23
CA SER A 55 11.81 7.59 15.33
C SER A 55 13.19 7.02 15.05
N GLY A 56 14.12 7.90 14.65
CA GLY A 56 15.43 7.49 14.17
C GLY A 56 15.32 6.60 12.93
N LYS A 57 15.80 5.35 13.02
CA LYS A 57 15.75 4.36 11.93
C LYS A 57 14.56 3.39 12.02
N SER A 58 13.75 3.52 13.07
CA SER A 58 12.59 2.65 13.30
C SER A 58 11.31 3.33 12.86
N CYS A 59 10.41 2.54 12.28
CA CYS A 59 9.05 2.97 11.95
C CYS A 59 8.11 2.43 13.03
N HIS A 60 7.20 3.27 13.50
CA HIS A 60 6.27 2.96 14.56
C HIS A 60 4.83 3.16 14.11
N LYS A 61 3.92 2.41 14.72
CA LYS A 61 2.48 2.45 14.47
C LYS A 61 1.72 2.80 15.74
N LEU A 62 0.86 3.81 15.63
CA LEU A 62 -0.12 4.15 16.66
C LEU A 62 -1.25 3.10 16.67
N GLN A 63 -1.63 2.67 17.86
CA GLN A 63 -2.78 1.79 18.10
C GLN A 63 -3.72 2.47 19.10
N SER A 64 -5.01 2.11 19.09
CA SER A 64 -5.91 2.51 20.17
C SER A 64 -5.30 2.03 21.51
N SER A 65 -5.04 2.98 22.41
CA SER A 65 -4.48 2.67 23.73
C SER A 65 -5.52 1.98 24.60
N ARG A 66 -5.07 1.26 25.64
CA ARG A 66 -5.94 0.70 26.67
C ARG A 66 -6.69 1.79 27.44
N ASN A 67 -6.16 3.01 27.46
CA ASN A 67 -6.76 4.17 28.14
C ASN A 67 -7.81 4.92 27.30
N ASN A 68 -8.30 4.31 26.22
CA ASN A 68 -9.33 4.90 25.33
C ASN A 68 -8.87 6.14 24.54
N ASP A 69 -7.55 6.42 24.49
CA ASP A 69 -6.97 7.47 23.65
C ASP A 69 -7.16 7.11 22.18
N ARG A 70 -7.98 7.90 21.49
CA ARG A 70 -8.26 7.71 20.06
C ARG A 70 -7.01 7.98 19.23
N ILE A 71 -6.81 7.20 18.17
CA ILE A 71 -5.66 7.35 17.25
C ILE A 71 -5.52 8.80 16.75
N LEU A 72 -6.63 9.49 16.48
CA LEU A 72 -6.63 10.89 16.05
C LEU A 72 -6.03 11.85 17.09
N GLN A 73 -6.31 11.64 18.38
CA GLN A 73 -5.73 12.45 19.47
C GLN A 73 -4.23 12.17 19.64
N GLN A 74 -3.81 10.92 19.44
CA GLN A 74 -2.40 10.56 19.43
C GLN A 74 -1.64 11.22 18.26
N ILE A 75 -2.25 11.23 17.07
CA ILE A 75 -1.70 11.95 15.90
C ILE A 75 -1.54 13.44 16.23
N GLY A 76 -2.57 14.09 16.79
CA GLY A 76 -2.50 15.50 17.19
C GLY A 76 -1.33 15.78 18.13
N ARG A 77 -1.17 15.00 19.21
CA ARG A 77 -0.04 15.14 20.14
C ARG A 77 1.33 14.92 19.49
N ASN A 78 1.42 14.01 18.52
CA ASN A 78 2.67 13.79 17.78
C ASN A 78 3.01 15.03 16.94
N LEU A 79 2.02 15.60 16.25
CA LEU A 79 2.18 16.84 15.48
C LEU A 79 2.60 18.01 16.37
N ASP A 80 1.98 18.17 17.54
CA ASP A 80 2.34 19.21 18.52
C ASP A 80 3.79 19.08 19.02
N LYS A 81 4.33 17.85 19.02
CA LYS A 81 5.74 17.54 19.35
C LYS A 81 6.69 17.61 18.16
N GLY A 82 6.21 18.01 16.98
CA GLY A 82 7.00 18.05 15.74
C GLY A 82 7.27 16.68 15.10
N THR A 83 6.59 15.62 15.57
CA THR A 83 6.68 14.28 14.98
C THR A 83 5.65 14.14 13.87
N LEU A 84 6.12 14.21 12.62
CA LEU A 84 5.27 14.10 11.45
C LEU A 84 4.93 12.64 11.11
N PRO A 85 3.72 12.37 10.59
CA PRO A 85 3.38 11.05 10.06
C PRO A 85 4.31 10.62 8.92
N LEU A 86 4.56 9.32 8.84
CA LEU A 86 5.19 8.70 7.69
C LEU A 86 4.17 8.64 6.55
N ILE A 87 4.18 9.68 5.71
CA ILE A 87 3.36 9.78 4.52
C ILE A 87 4.26 10.22 3.36
N VAL A 88 4.04 9.62 2.20
CA VAL A 88 4.55 10.10 0.91
C VAL A 88 3.46 11.00 0.33
N THR A 89 3.65 12.31 0.40
CA THR A 89 2.70 13.29 -0.15
C THR A 89 2.85 13.40 -1.67
N GLU A 90 1.92 14.12 -2.32
CA GLU A 90 1.96 14.44 -3.74
C GLU A 90 3.17 15.34 -4.05
N GLY A 91 4.30 14.71 -4.32
CA GLY A 91 5.51 15.34 -4.84
C GLY A 91 5.95 14.65 -6.13
N GLY A 92 7.00 15.17 -6.76
CA GLY A 92 7.54 14.59 -7.99
C GLY A 92 8.07 13.17 -7.76
N MET A 93 8.16 12.35 -8.82
CA MET A 93 8.61 10.95 -8.72
C MET A 93 9.93 10.79 -7.95
N LYS A 94 10.91 11.69 -8.15
CA LYS A 94 12.21 11.65 -7.45
C LYS A 94 12.10 11.88 -5.94
N GLU A 95 11.21 12.77 -5.51
CA GLU A 95 10.98 13.06 -4.09
C GLU A 95 10.31 11.86 -3.41
N LYS A 96 9.35 11.23 -4.10
CA LYS A 96 8.74 9.97 -3.64
C LYS A 96 9.78 8.87 -3.49
N GLU A 97 10.66 8.68 -4.48
CA GLU A 97 11.74 7.68 -4.43
C GLU A 97 12.70 7.93 -3.26
N MET A 98 13.09 9.19 -3.03
CA MET A 98 13.93 9.55 -1.88
C MET A 98 13.24 9.26 -0.54
N ARG A 99 11.94 9.55 -0.43
CA ARG A 99 11.17 9.24 0.79
C ARG A 99 11.02 7.72 1.01
N ILE A 100 10.77 6.96 -0.06
CA ILE A 100 10.66 5.50 -0.01
C ILE A 100 11.99 4.87 0.42
N THR A 101 13.11 5.32 -0.15
CA THR A 101 14.44 4.74 0.13
C THR A 101 14.98 5.12 1.51
N SER A 102 14.60 6.28 2.05
CA SER A 102 15.02 6.72 3.39
C SER A 102 14.29 6.00 4.53
N SER A 103 13.09 5.48 4.29
CA SER A 103 12.30 4.78 5.31
C SER A 103 12.46 3.27 5.21
N ARG A 104 12.89 2.61 6.29
CA ARG A 104 13.00 1.14 6.34
C ARG A 104 11.67 0.46 5.98
N TYR A 105 10.56 1.02 6.45
CA TYR A 105 9.23 0.46 6.21
C TYR A 105 8.79 0.65 4.75
N LEU A 106 8.93 1.85 4.20
CA LEU A 106 8.53 2.12 2.81
C LEU A 106 9.40 1.35 1.82
N ALA A 107 10.71 1.26 2.07
CA ALA A 107 11.62 0.45 1.26
C ALA A 107 11.23 -1.04 1.28
N HIS A 108 10.85 -1.57 2.44
CA HIS A 108 10.32 -2.93 2.55
C HIS A 108 9.03 -3.11 1.72
N CYS A 109 8.07 -2.20 1.88
CA CYS A 109 6.81 -2.22 1.13
C CYS A 109 7.04 -2.16 -0.39
N HIS A 110 7.95 -1.30 -0.83
CA HIS A 110 8.32 -1.18 -2.24
C HIS A 110 8.98 -2.45 -2.77
N LYS A 111 9.86 -3.11 -1.99
CA LYS A 111 10.43 -4.42 -2.35
C LYS A 111 9.34 -5.47 -2.53
N LYS A 112 8.33 -5.49 -1.64
CA LYS A 112 7.21 -6.45 -1.72
C LYS A 112 6.38 -6.31 -2.99
N LEU A 113 6.31 -5.13 -3.61
CA LEU A 113 5.69 -4.98 -4.93
C LEU A 113 6.39 -5.78 -6.03
N SER A 114 7.71 -5.97 -5.93
CA SER A 114 8.45 -6.82 -6.87
C SER A 114 8.33 -8.32 -6.59
N GLU A 115 7.59 -8.70 -5.55
CA GLU A 115 7.34 -10.08 -5.11
C GLU A 115 5.84 -10.40 -5.17
N VAL A 116 5.06 -9.67 -5.99
CA VAL A 116 3.61 -9.93 -6.12
C VAL A 116 3.35 -11.33 -6.67
N PRO A 117 2.28 -12.00 -6.19
CA PRO A 117 1.91 -13.33 -6.65
C PRO A 117 1.41 -13.31 -8.10
N GLU A 118 1.03 -14.48 -8.60
CA GLU A 118 0.59 -14.69 -9.98
C GLU A 118 -0.50 -13.72 -10.47
N ASN A 119 -1.43 -13.36 -9.57
CA ASN A 119 -2.56 -12.52 -9.89
C ASN A 119 -2.56 -11.29 -8.98
N LEU A 120 -2.60 -10.11 -9.59
CA LEU A 120 -2.75 -8.83 -8.89
C LEU A 120 -4.10 -8.21 -9.24
N CYS A 121 -4.85 -7.79 -8.23
CA CYS A 121 -6.05 -6.98 -8.41
C CYS A 121 -5.82 -5.58 -7.85
N THR A 122 -6.09 -4.54 -8.64
CA THR A 122 -6.00 -3.15 -8.20
C THR A 122 -7.39 -2.59 -7.95
N TYR A 123 -7.50 -1.74 -6.93
CA TYR A 123 -8.73 -1.02 -6.60
C TYR A 123 -8.41 0.44 -6.31
N GLY A 124 -9.14 1.37 -6.93
CA GLY A 124 -8.93 2.81 -6.74
C GLY A 124 -7.56 3.32 -7.22
N PHE A 125 -6.90 2.57 -8.11
CA PHE A 125 -5.60 2.93 -8.67
C PHE A 125 -5.80 3.53 -10.06
N SER A 126 -5.44 4.81 -10.22
CA SER A 126 -5.69 5.56 -11.46
C SER A 126 -4.64 5.36 -12.55
N ALA A 127 -3.55 4.61 -12.26
CA ALA A 127 -2.35 4.54 -13.11
C ALA A 127 -1.77 5.91 -13.52
N SER A 128 -1.96 6.93 -12.69
CA SER A 128 -1.39 8.26 -12.94
C SER A 128 0.15 8.21 -13.03
N GLU A 129 0.74 9.18 -13.73
CA GLU A 129 2.20 9.33 -13.83
C GLU A 129 2.90 9.37 -12.48
N ASN A 130 2.25 9.96 -11.47
CA ASN A 130 2.79 10.10 -10.12
C ASN A 130 3.02 8.76 -9.41
N ASP A 131 2.32 7.69 -9.82
CA ASP A 131 2.41 6.37 -9.20
C ASP A 131 3.01 5.33 -10.15
N MET A 132 3.68 5.77 -11.22
CA MET A 132 4.34 4.88 -12.19
C MET A 132 5.36 3.95 -11.54
N HIS A 133 6.02 4.41 -10.48
CA HIS A 133 6.99 3.62 -9.72
C HIS A 133 6.36 2.34 -9.13
N VAL A 134 5.07 2.37 -8.74
CA VAL A 134 4.34 1.19 -8.25
C VAL A 134 4.17 0.17 -9.39
N LEU A 135 3.72 0.60 -10.56
CA LEU A 135 3.56 -0.28 -11.73
C LEU A 135 4.90 -0.87 -12.17
N ARG A 136 5.96 -0.06 -12.22
CA ARG A 136 7.32 -0.52 -12.54
C ARG A 136 7.80 -1.56 -11.54
N ALA A 137 7.56 -1.36 -10.24
CA ALA A 137 7.94 -2.34 -9.22
C ALA A 137 7.15 -3.66 -9.37
N VAL A 138 5.84 -3.59 -9.60
CA VAL A 138 4.96 -4.75 -9.84
C VAL A 138 5.43 -5.58 -11.04
N LEU A 139 5.75 -4.92 -12.16
CA LEU A 139 6.19 -5.58 -13.40
C LEU A 139 7.56 -6.26 -13.28
N ARG A 140 8.30 -6.06 -12.19
CA ARG A 140 9.54 -6.78 -11.90
C ARG A 140 9.29 -8.14 -11.24
N SER A 141 8.08 -8.42 -10.77
CA SER A 141 7.76 -9.75 -10.23
C SER A 141 7.84 -10.82 -11.31
N LYS A 142 8.60 -11.87 -11.01
CA LYS A 142 8.77 -13.03 -11.88
C LYS A 142 7.55 -13.95 -11.89
N ASP A 143 6.74 -13.90 -10.85
CA ASP A 143 5.59 -14.79 -10.69
C ASP A 143 4.32 -14.18 -11.28
N LEU A 144 4.28 -12.84 -11.45
CA LEU A 144 3.12 -12.15 -11.99
C LEU A 144 2.76 -12.67 -13.40
N ARG A 145 1.48 -12.99 -13.58
CA ARG A 145 0.89 -13.41 -14.87
C ARG A 145 -0.30 -12.58 -15.26
N THR A 146 -1.12 -12.13 -14.32
CA THR A 146 -2.33 -11.35 -14.63
C THR A 146 -2.48 -10.14 -13.72
N ILE A 147 -2.79 -8.98 -14.31
CA ILE A 147 -3.23 -7.78 -13.59
C ILE A 147 -4.71 -7.55 -13.90
N TYR A 148 -5.55 -7.53 -12.87
CA TYR A 148 -6.94 -7.10 -12.91
C TYR A 148 -7.01 -5.65 -12.47
N PHE A 149 -7.23 -4.75 -13.42
CA PHE A 149 -7.21 -3.32 -13.21
C PHE A 149 -8.63 -2.79 -12.98
N GLY A 150 -8.89 -2.33 -11.75
CA GLY A 150 -10.20 -1.80 -11.37
C GLY A 150 -10.35 -0.34 -11.78
N ILE A 151 -11.29 -0.06 -12.68
CA ILE A 151 -11.59 1.29 -13.17
C ILE A 151 -13.01 1.64 -12.75
N TYR A 152 -13.19 2.82 -12.15
CA TYR A 152 -14.51 3.28 -11.77
C TYR A 152 -15.35 3.58 -13.01
N ASP A 153 -16.53 2.96 -13.09
CA ASP A 153 -17.49 3.13 -14.20
C ASP A 153 -16.96 2.71 -15.58
N CYS A 154 -15.80 2.03 -15.63
CA CYS A 154 -15.14 1.59 -16.86
C CYS A 154 -15.09 2.68 -17.96
N GLU A 155 -14.93 3.95 -17.58
CA GLU A 155 -14.89 5.05 -18.53
C GLU A 155 -13.82 4.79 -19.59
N VAL A 156 -14.20 4.87 -20.87
CA VAL A 156 -13.33 4.48 -22.01
C VAL A 156 -11.99 5.20 -21.96
N GLY A 157 -12.00 6.52 -21.68
CA GLY A 157 -10.77 7.31 -21.56
C GLY A 157 -9.86 6.85 -20.43
N ALA A 158 -10.41 6.47 -19.28
CA ALA A 158 -9.64 5.95 -18.16
C ALA A 158 -9.02 4.58 -18.47
N VAL A 159 -9.77 3.70 -19.16
CA VAL A 159 -9.26 2.41 -19.64
C VAL A 159 -8.11 2.60 -20.63
N GLU A 160 -8.26 3.52 -21.58
CA GLU A 160 -7.24 3.83 -22.58
C GLU A 160 -5.99 4.44 -21.94
N HIS A 161 -6.17 5.35 -20.97
CA HIS A 161 -5.07 5.93 -20.21
C HIS A 161 -4.28 4.84 -19.46
N ALA A 162 -4.96 4.01 -18.65
CA ALA A 162 -4.32 2.93 -17.92
C ALA A 162 -3.59 1.96 -18.87
N ARG A 163 -4.20 1.62 -20.01
CA ARG A 163 -3.58 0.80 -21.05
C ARG A 163 -2.33 1.46 -21.64
N SER A 164 -2.36 2.76 -21.90
CA SER A 164 -1.21 3.51 -22.41
C SER A 164 -0.04 3.49 -21.42
N MET A 165 -0.32 3.76 -20.14
CA MET A 165 0.71 3.78 -19.09
C MET A 165 1.33 2.40 -18.87
N LEU A 166 0.52 1.34 -18.84
CA LEU A 166 1.02 -0.04 -18.74
C LEU A 166 1.91 -0.41 -19.93
N LYS A 167 1.50 -0.06 -21.17
CA LYS A 167 2.33 -0.26 -22.36
C LYS A 167 3.65 0.49 -22.26
N HIS A 168 3.62 1.73 -21.75
CA HIS A 168 4.82 2.52 -21.54
C HIS A 168 5.79 1.81 -20.56
N CYS A 169 5.33 1.39 -19.37
CA CYS A 169 6.16 0.65 -18.42
C CYS A 169 6.70 -0.66 -18.98
N MET A 170 5.85 -1.44 -19.67
CA MET A 170 6.25 -2.72 -20.25
C MET A 170 7.32 -2.56 -21.34
N ARG A 171 7.29 -1.45 -22.10
CA ARG A 171 8.33 -1.13 -23.10
C ARG A 171 9.66 -0.81 -22.46
N GLU A 172 9.66 -0.02 -21.37
CA GLU A 172 10.87 0.28 -20.60
C GLU A 172 11.48 -0.97 -19.97
N HIS A 173 10.65 -1.97 -19.64
CA HIS A 173 11.06 -3.19 -18.94
C HIS A 173 11.34 -4.38 -19.88
N ARG A 174 11.53 -4.17 -21.20
CA ARG A 174 11.87 -5.25 -22.16
C ARG A 174 13.27 -5.85 -21.90
N SER A 175 13.39 -6.68 -20.87
CA SER A 175 14.34 -7.78 -20.83
C SER A 175 13.65 -9.03 -21.40
N SER A 176 14.38 -9.88 -22.12
CA SER A 176 13.89 -11.13 -22.74
C SER A 176 13.42 -12.19 -21.73
N GLU A 177 13.59 -11.95 -20.44
CA GLU A 177 13.29 -12.88 -19.34
C GLU A 177 11.97 -12.62 -18.60
N LEU A 178 11.26 -11.53 -18.90
CA LEU A 178 10.04 -11.20 -18.16
C LEU A 178 8.82 -12.00 -18.65
N PRO A 179 7.96 -12.45 -17.71
CA PRO A 179 6.74 -13.18 -18.05
C PRO A 179 5.78 -12.30 -18.87
N LYS A 180 5.08 -12.94 -19.81
CA LYS A 180 3.98 -12.31 -20.54
C LYS A 180 2.84 -12.04 -19.56
N VAL A 181 2.74 -10.81 -19.09
CA VAL A 181 1.66 -10.38 -18.18
C VAL A 181 0.40 -10.04 -19.00
N ASP A 182 -0.70 -10.71 -18.69
CA ASP A 182 -2.04 -10.40 -19.19
C ASP A 182 -2.67 -9.27 -18.35
N VAL A 183 -3.43 -8.39 -19.01
CA VAL A 183 -4.08 -7.25 -18.35
C VAL A 183 -5.56 -7.27 -18.67
N LYS A 184 -6.37 -7.39 -17.62
CA LYS A 184 -7.83 -7.37 -17.66
C LYS A 184 -8.34 -6.14 -16.94
N TYR A 185 -9.42 -5.55 -17.45
CA TYR A 185 -10.05 -4.38 -16.84
C TYR A 185 -11.42 -4.79 -16.31
N TYR A 186 -11.81 -4.25 -15.16
CA TYR A 186 -13.12 -4.51 -14.56
C TYR A 186 -13.69 -3.24 -13.94
N ASP A 187 -15.02 -3.17 -13.88
CA ASP A 187 -15.70 -2.04 -13.24
C ASP A 187 -15.59 -2.18 -11.72
N SER A 188 -14.89 -1.25 -11.09
CA SER A 188 -14.70 -1.25 -9.64
C SER A 188 -16.01 -1.05 -8.86
N LYS A 189 -17.06 -0.50 -9.48
CA LYS A 189 -18.41 -0.38 -8.90
C LYS A 189 -19.11 -1.74 -8.77
N SER A 190 -18.78 -2.70 -9.62
CA SER A 190 -19.39 -4.04 -9.60
C SER A 190 -18.94 -4.90 -8.40
N VAL A 191 -17.93 -4.45 -7.65
CA VAL A 191 -17.38 -5.22 -6.54
C VAL A 191 -18.22 -4.97 -5.28
N PRO A 192 -18.72 -6.03 -4.60
CA PRO A 192 -19.69 -5.90 -3.51
C PRO A 192 -19.15 -5.27 -2.21
N PHE A 193 -17.90 -4.78 -2.17
CA PHE A 193 -17.33 -4.15 -0.98
C PHE A 193 -17.98 -2.80 -0.60
N TRP A 194 -18.69 -2.15 -1.53
CA TRP A 194 -19.30 -0.81 -1.34
C TRP A 194 -20.78 -0.84 -1.00
N ASN A 195 -21.45 -1.93 -1.34
CA ASN A 195 -22.82 -2.17 -0.96
C ASN A 195 -22.79 -2.80 0.43
N GLY A 196 -22.70 -1.95 1.46
CA GLY A 196 -22.87 -2.35 2.86
C GLY A 196 -24.25 -2.97 3.05
N GLY A 197 -24.36 -4.27 2.79
CA GLY A 197 -25.54 -5.08 2.98
C GLY A 197 -25.28 -6.10 4.07
N HIS A 198 -25.22 -5.62 5.32
CA HIS A 198 -25.63 -6.34 6.52
C HIS A 198 -26.12 -5.32 7.55
#